data_AF-C3ZYU1-F1
#
_entry.id   AF-C3ZYU1-F1
#
_cell.length_a   1.000
_cell.length_b   1.000
_cell.length_c   1.000
_cell.angle_alpha   90.00
_cell.angle_beta   90.00
_cell.angle_gamma   90.00
#
_symmetry.space_group_name_H-M   'P 1'
#
loop_
_entity.id
_entity.type
_entity.pdbx_description
1 polymer ?
#
loop_
_entity_poly.entity_id
_entity_poly.type
_entity_poly.pdbx_seq_one_letter_code
_entity_poly.pdbx_strand_id
1 'polypeptide(L)'
;MRPLTLGDLQRGATVPRDSGAPHDVMPPWMDRDRFDRGRKFIQRHLPGVFLSQYMALLVGFSVASLLDVLLFTGKSSTVEQSMRRYISTARRLLLWHDGDVWDVNSKAHASVMKVRNMHSQVAQAITKDSKGCESRGQQGHRTGEQVHTTGNGLTDCKQNKHFSCTTGIKADSDKVFISQYDMALTQSGFVGFVLQREKFGICCNIAELEDYIFFWRGIGYLLGIEDRFNMCSGNYAETCRIFDQIEHEVVKPAFLNPPQGFDVVTTSFVEVLCLR
;
A
#
# COMPACT_ATOMS: atom_id res chain seq x y z
N MET A 1 2.56 -16.45 16.13
CA MET A 1 3.94 -15.93 16.32
C MET A 1 4.00 -14.55 15.71
N ARG A 2 4.60 -13.54 16.36
CA ARG A 2 4.75 -12.18 15.79
C ARG A 2 6.05 -12.06 14.98
N PRO A 3 6.13 -11.17 13.97
CA PRO A 3 7.41 -10.85 13.33
C PRO A 3 8.33 -10.09 14.30
N LEU A 4 9.64 -10.28 14.15
CA LEU A 4 10.69 -9.57 14.90
C LEU A 4 11.73 -8.91 13.98
N THR A 5 11.74 -9.28 12.70
CA THR A 5 12.69 -8.85 11.66
C THR A 5 11.99 -8.64 10.31
N LEU A 6 12.66 -7.93 9.39
CA LEU A 6 12.27 -7.84 7.98
C LEU A 6 12.16 -9.22 7.32
N GLY A 7 13.08 -10.15 7.64
CA GLY A 7 13.03 -11.52 7.16
C GLY A 7 11.76 -12.29 7.56
N ASP A 8 11.12 -11.92 8.66
CA ASP A 8 9.82 -12.48 9.04
C ASP A 8 8.69 -11.99 8.14
N LEU A 9 8.73 -10.71 7.74
CA LEU A 9 7.77 -10.11 6.82
C LEU A 9 7.95 -10.63 5.39
N GLN A 10 9.19 -10.81 4.95
CA GLN A 10 9.52 -11.30 3.60
C GLN A 10 8.97 -12.71 3.33
N ARG A 11 8.81 -13.56 4.36
CA ARG A 11 8.09 -14.85 4.22
C ARG A 11 6.62 -14.69 3.82
N GLY A 12 6.06 -13.48 3.91
CA GLY A 12 4.74 -13.13 3.41
C GLY A 12 4.68 -12.80 1.92
N ALA A 13 5.82 -12.74 1.20
CA ALA A 13 5.86 -12.32 -0.21
C ALA A 13 5.14 -13.30 -1.17
N THR A 14 5.06 -14.58 -0.81
CA THR A 14 4.31 -15.61 -1.56
C THR A 14 2.94 -15.91 -0.93
N VAL A 15 2.51 -15.15 0.09
CA VAL A 15 1.24 -15.34 0.78
C VAL A 15 0.25 -14.25 0.35
N PRO A 16 -1.00 -14.60 -0.01
CA PRO A 16 -2.01 -13.60 -0.32
C PRO A 16 -2.26 -12.64 0.86
N ARG A 17 -2.16 -11.34 0.58
CA ARG A 17 -2.61 -10.16 1.35
C ARG A 17 -3.83 -10.25 2.28
N ASP A 18 -4.73 -11.21 2.05
CA ASP A 18 -5.95 -11.35 2.82
C ASP A 18 -5.96 -12.75 3.42
N SER A 19 -5.85 -12.81 4.74
CA SER A 19 -5.88 -14.02 5.54
C SER A 19 -7.19 -14.81 5.46
N GLY A 20 -8.25 -14.21 4.89
CA GLY A 20 -9.60 -14.76 4.95
C GLY A 20 -10.22 -14.73 6.35
N ALA A 21 -9.53 -14.16 7.35
CA ALA A 21 -10.02 -14.10 8.72
C ALA A 21 -11.35 -13.32 8.79
N PRO A 22 -12.33 -13.79 9.60
CA PRO A 22 -13.58 -13.08 9.83
C PRO A 22 -13.33 -11.65 10.33
N HIS A 23 -14.16 -10.72 9.88
CA HIS A 23 -14.03 -9.28 10.16
C HIS A 23 -15.01 -8.80 11.23
N ASP A 24 -16.03 -9.59 11.51
CA ASP A 24 -17.00 -9.48 12.60
C ASP A 24 -16.49 -10.08 13.93
N VAL A 25 -15.45 -10.91 13.89
CA VAL A 25 -14.82 -11.50 15.09
C VAL A 25 -13.61 -10.67 15.52
N MET A 26 -13.68 -10.12 16.73
CA MET A 26 -12.58 -9.40 17.36
C MET A 26 -11.48 -10.38 17.80
N PRO A 27 -10.18 -10.12 17.52
CA PRO A 27 -9.11 -11.04 17.90
C PRO A 27 -8.90 -11.05 19.42
N PRO A 28 -8.49 -12.19 20.02
CA PRO A 28 -8.40 -12.35 21.48
C PRO A 28 -7.30 -11.48 22.14
N TRP A 29 -6.42 -10.88 21.35
CA TRP A 29 -5.42 -9.93 21.83
C TRP A 29 -5.90 -8.46 21.80
N MET A 30 -7.13 -8.20 21.35
CA MET A 30 -7.67 -6.84 21.26
C MET A 30 -7.94 -6.24 22.64
N ASP A 31 -7.30 -5.10 22.90
CA ASP A 31 -7.57 -4.22 24.02
C ASP A 31 -8.24 -2.96 23.45
N ARG A 32 -9.55 -2.82 23.71
CA ARG A 32 -10.36 -1.71 23.18
C ARG A 32 -9.91 -0.36 23.72
N ASP A 33 -9.54 -0.27 24.99
CA ASP A 33 -9.07 0.99 25.58
C ASP A 33 -7.71 1.39 25.01
N ARG A 34 -6.82 0.43 24.79
CA ARG A 34 -5.52 0.65 24.12
C ARG A 34 -5.69 1.09 22.67
N PHE A 35 -6.57 0.44 21.92
CA PHE A 35 -6.90 0.82 20.54
C PHE A 35 -7.46 2.25 20.48
N ASP A 36 -8.33 2.60 21.43
CA ASP A 36 -8.96 3.92 21.52
C ASP A 36 -7.99 5.03 21.96
N ARG A 37 -7.01 4.74 22.83
CA ARG A 37 -5.90 5.68 23.11
C ARG A 37 -5.02 5.91 21.87
N GLY A 38 -4.73 4.85 21.10
CA GLY A 38 -4.04 4.97 19.82
C GLY A 38 -4.81 5.81 18.79
N ARG A 39 -6.14 5.70 18.76
CA ARG A 39 -7.01 6.58 17.96
C ARG A 39 -6.89 8.05 18.40
N LYS A 40 -7.01 8.32 19.71
CA LYS A 40 -6.90 9.67 20.30
C LYS A 40 -5.53 10.32 20.08
N PHE A 41 -4.45 9.53 20.08
CA PHE A 41 -3.11 10.01 19.71
C PHE A 41 -3.10 10.62 18.30
N ILE A 42 -3.72 9.94 17.32
CA ILE A 42 -3.79 10.42 15.93
C ILE A 42 -4.61 11.70 15.83
N GLN A 43 -5.75 11.76 16.53
CA GLN A 43 -6.60 12.96 16.56
C GLN A 43 -5.85 14.17 17.13
N ARG A 44 -5.08 14.00 18.21
CA ARG A 44 -4.26 15.06 18.82
C ARG A 44 -3.11 15.52 17.90
N HIS A 45 -2.49 14.60 17.18
CA HIS A 45 -1.28 14.83 16.37
C HIS A 45 -1.53 14.88 14.87
N LEU A 46 -2.78 15.15 14.47
CA LEU A 46 -3.25 14.98 13.09
C LEU A 46 -2.35 15.62 12.02
N PRO A 47 -1.87 16.88 12.14
CA PRO A 47 -1.01 17.48 11.13
C PRO A 47 0.33 16.77 10.99
N GLY A 48 0.97 16.40 12.11
CA GLY A 48 2.25 15.70 12.12
C GLY A 48 2.14 14.28 11.56
N VAL A 49 1.07 13.55 11.92
CA VAL A 49 0.79 12.20 11.39
C VAL A 49 0.52 12.23 9.89
N PHE A 50 -0.27 13.19 9.40
CA PHE A 50 -0.54 13.29 7.95
C PHE A 50 0.70 13.76 7.17
N LEU A 51 1.51 14.66 7.72
CA LEU A 51 2.79 15.05 7.12
C LEU A 51 3.78 13.88 7.05
N SER A 52 3.90 13.09 8.11
CA SER A 52 4.76 11.91 8.13
C SER A 52 4.31 10.85 7.12
N GLN A 53 2.99 10.65 6.98
CA GLN A 53 2.41 9.73 5.99
C GLN A 53 2.56 10.23 4.54
N TYR A 54 2.49 11.55 4.32
CA TYR A 54 2.80 12.16 3.02
C TYR A 54 4.26 11.88 2.61
N MET A 55 5.22 12.07 3.52
CA MET A 55 6.63 11.77 3.26
C MET A 55 6.88 10.27 3.07
N ALA A 56 6.22 9.42 3.85
CA ALA A 56 6.30 7.97 3.70
C ALA A 56 5.76 7.49 2.34
N LEU A 57 4.68 8.10 1.85
CA LEU A 57 4.09 7.78 0.55
C LEU A 57 4.98 8.24 -0.63
N LEU A 58 5.55 9.45 -0.54
CA LEU A 58 6.49 9.99 -1.52
C LEU A 58 7.68 9.05 -1.71
N VAL A 59 8.26 8.59 -0.60
CA VAL A 59 9.37 7.63 -0.59
C VAL A 59 8.89 6.23 -1.00
N GLY A 60 7.69 5.82 -0.60
CA GLY A 60 7.10 4.52 -0.94
C GLY A 60 6.88 4.30 -2.44
N PHE A 61 6.76 5.35 -3.25
CA PHE A 61 6.71 5.23 -4.72
C PHE A 61 7.98 4.65 -5.33
N SER A 62 9.13 4.69 -4.64
CA SER A 62 10.34 4.06 -5.16
C SER A 62 10.31 2.53 -5.02
N VAL A 63 9.43 1.97 -4.17
CA VAL A 63 9.32 0.53 -3.97
C VAL A 63 8.54 -0.10 -5.12
N ALA A 64 9.21 -0.88 -5.96
CA ALA A 64 8.67 -1.40 -7.22
C ALA A 64 7.32 -2.13 -7.08
N SER A 65 7.14 -3.01 -6.08
CA SER A 65 5.87 -3.74 -5.91
C SER A 65 4.69 -2.84 -5.50
N LEU A 66 4.97 -1.71 -4.83
CA LEU A 66 3.96 -0.71 -4.50
C LEU A 66 3.65 0.17 -5.73
N LEU A 67 4.69 0.59 -6.47
CA LEU A 67 4.53 1.39 -7.69
C LEU A 67 3.79 0.63 -8.79
N ASP A 68 4.08 -0.66 -8.98
CA ASP A 68 3.40 -1.56 -9.94
C ASP A 68 1.87 -1.40 -9.84
N VAL A 69 1.34 -1.37 -8.61
CA VAL A 69 -0.09 -1.22 -8.32
C VAL A 69 -0.62 0.17 -8.69
N LEU A 70 0.18 1.23 -8.50
CA LEU A 70 -0.21 2.60 -8.86
C LEU A 70 -0.28 2.76 -10.38
N LEU A 71 0.74 2.25 -11.08
CA LEU A 71 0.83 2.28 -12.54
C LEU A 71 -0.27 1.42 -13.19
N PHE A 72 -0.46 0.18 -12.74
CA PHE A 72 -1.54 -0.69 -13.22
C PHE A 72 -2.93 -0.06 -13.04
N THR A 73 -3.17 0.57 -11.88
CA THR A 73 -4.48 1.19 -11.61
C THR A 73 -4.74 2.48 -12.39
N GLY A 74 -3.71 3.09 -13.01
CA GLY A 74 -3.84 4.26 -13.89
C GLY A 74 -4.47 5.50 -13.23
N LYS A 75 -4.36 5.62 -11.90
CA LYS A 75 -5.04 6.65 -11.09
C LYS A 75 -4.08 7.61 -10.38
N SER A 76 -2.86 7.72 -10.91
CA SER A 76 -1.77 8.49 -10.30
C SER A 76 -0.82 9.11 -11.34
N SER A 77 -1.17 9.11 -12.63
CA SER A 77 -0.29 9.59 -13.72
C SER A 77 -0.58 11.02 -14.17
N THR A 78 -1.57 11.70 -13.55
CA THR A 78 -1.78 13.15 -13.68
C THR A 78 -2.09 13.76 -12.32
N VAL A 79 -1.95 15.09 -12.21
CA VAL A 79 -2.27 15.85 -10.99
C VAL A 79 -3.72 15.65 -10.56
N GLU A 80 -4.68 15.73 -11.48
CA GLU A 80 -6.10 15.54 -11.15
C GLU A 80 -6.41 14.11 -10.64
N GLN A 81 -5.85 13.10 -11.30
CA GLN A 81 -6.01 11.71 -10.88
C GLN A 81 -5.41 11.49 -9.48
N SER A 82 -4.20 12.01 -9.25
CA SER A 82 -3.49 11.95 -7.97
C SER A 82 -4.28 12.66 -6.87
N MET A 83 -4.75 13.90 -7.12
CA MET A 83 -5.60 14.65 -6.21
C MET A 83 -6.84 13.83 -5.81
N ARG A 84 -7.59 13.31 -6.78
CA ARG A 84 -8.78 12.46 -6.53
C ARG A 84 -8.43 11.21 -5.71
N ARG A 85 -7.32 10.54 -6.02
CA ARG A 85 -6.84 9.34 -5.30
C ARG A 85 -6.48 9.64 -3.85
N TYR A 86 -5.59 10.61 -3.62
CA TYR A 86 -5.03 10.85 -2.30
C TYR A 86 -5.99 11.59 -1.37
N ILE A 87 -6.89 12.45 -1.89
CA ILE A 87 -8.03 12.96 -1.11
C ILE A 87 -8.98 11.82 -0.72
N SER A 88 -9.22 10.84 -1.60
CA SER A 88 -10.02 9.66 -1.25
C SER A 88 -9.37 8.82 -0.15
N THR A 89 -8.03 8.67 -0.19
CA THR A 89 -7.27 7.99 0.86
C THR A 89 -7.34 8.76 2.18
N ALA A 90 -7.05 10.06 2.19
CA ALA A 90 -7.11 10.90 3.38
C ALA A 90 -8.49 10.86 4.06
N ARG A 91 -9.59 10.97 3.29
CA ARG A 91 -10.97 10.85 3.80
C ARG A 91 -11.25 9.48 4.45
N ARG A 92 -10.65 8.39 3.96
CA ARG A 92 -10.80 7.06 4.57
C ARG A 92 -10.04 6.95 5.88
N LEU A 93 -8.79 7.44 5.90
CA LEU A 93 -7.95 7.47 7.10
C LEU A 93 -8.62 8.29 8.21
N LEU A 94 -9.06 9.53 7.90
CA LEU A 94 -9.83 10.36 8.83
C LEU A 94 -11.05 9.62 9.40
N LEU A 95 -11.82 8.93 8.55
CA LEU A 95 -12.97 8.15 8.99
C LEU A 95 -12.60 6.95 9.89
N TRP A 96 -11.44 6.32 9.68
CA TRP A 96 -10.91 5.26 10.55
C TRP A 96 -10.33 5.80 11.87
N HIS A 97 -9.86 7.05 11.86
CA HIS A 97 -9.34 7.76 13.03
C HIS A 97 -10.44 8.44 13.86
N ASP A 98 -11.68 8.46 13.39
CA ASP A 98 -12.82 9.11 14.06
C ASP A 98 -13.91 8.11 14.47
N GLY A 99 -14.28 7.17 13.60
CA GLY A 99 -15.30 6.17 13.88
C GLY A 99 -14.78 4.86 14.49
N ASP A 100 -15.70 4.04 15.02
CA ASP A 100 -15.38 2.70 15.52
C ASP A 100 -15.26 1.70 14.36
N VAL A 101 -14.04 1.30 14.03
CA VAL A 101 -13.76 0.28 13.01
C VAL A 101 -14.14 -1.16 13.44
N TRP A 102 -14.52 -1.38 14.70
CA TRP A 102 -14.93 -2.68 15.23
C TRP A 102 -16.45 -2.85 15.33
N ASP A 103 -17.25 -1.78 15.25
CA ASP A 103 -18.70 -1.90 15.04
C ASP A 103 -18.97 -2.18 13.56
N VAL A 104 -19.45 -3.38 13.26
CA VAL A 104 -19.77 -3.85 11.90
C VAL A 104 -20.80 -2.98 11.18
N ASN A 105 -21.63 -2.23 11.92
CA ASN A 105 -22.64 -1.33 11.37
C ASN A 105 -22.10 0.07 11.07
N SER A 106 -20.87 0.37 11.49
CA SER A 106 -20.31 1.71 11.39
C SER A 106 -19.79 2.03 9.98
N LYS A 107 -19.84 3.33 9.64
CA LYS A 107 -19.23 3.85 8.40
C LYS A 107 -17.72 3.61 8.35
N ALA A 108 -17.05 3.57 9.50
CA ALA A 108 -15.61 3.32 9.58
C ALA A 108 -15.28 1.87 9.25
N HIS A 109 -16.00 0.91 9.85
CA HIS A 109 -15.85 -0.51 9.53
C HIS A 109 -16.13 -0.80 8.04
N ALA A 110 -17.26 -0.31 7.52
CA ALA A 110 -17.59 -0.42 6.11
C ALA A 110 -16.51 0.20 5.18
N SER A 111 -15.85 1.27 5.62
CA SER A 111 -14.72 1.87 4.90
C SER A 111 -13.48 0.98 4.89
N VAL A 112 -13.13 0.34 6.02
CA VAL A 112 -12.01 -0.63 6.10
C VAL A 112 -12.29 -1.83 5.19
N MET A 113 -13.48 -2.44 5.30
CA MET A 113 -13.86 -3.58 4.45
C MET A 113 -13.88 -3.22 2.95
N LYS A 114 -14.28 -1.99 2.60
CA LYS A 114 -14.19 -1.49 1.21
C LYS A 114 -12.74 -1.37 0.71
N VAL A 115 -11.76 -1.11 1.58
CA VAL A 115 -10.32 -1.11 1.19
C VAL A 115 -9.79 -2.54 1.09
N ARG A 116 -10.10 -3.41 2.07
CA ARG A 116 -9.77 -4.84 2.00
C ARG A 116 -10.25 -5.46 0.68
N ASN A 117 -11.54 -5.30 0.35
CA ASN A 117 -12.14 -5.80 -0.90
C ASN A 117 -11.61 -5.13 -2.18
N MET A 118 -11.03 -3.92 -2.10
CA MET A 118 -10.36 -3.29 -3.24
C MET A 118 -9.04 -3.99 -3.56
N HIS A 119 -8.33 -4.52 -2.56
CA HIS A 119 -6.95 -4.98 -2.73
C HIS A 119 -6.74 -6.38 -3.36
N SER A 120 -7.53 -7.45 -3.22
CA SER A 120 -8.97 -7.54 -3.48
C SER A 120 -9.09 -7.67 -4.98
N GLN A 121 -9.97 -6.86 -5.54
CA GLN A 121 -10.20 -6.79 -6.98
C GLN A 121 -8.91 -6.43 -7.75
N VAL A 122 -8.04 -5.59 -7.19
CA VAL A 122 -6.79 -5.15 -7.85
C VAL A 122 -5.78 -6.30 -7.99
N ALA A 123 -5.45 -7.04 -6.93
CA ALA A 123 -4.54 -8.19 -7.02
C ALA A 123 -5.02 -9.21 -8.05
N GLN A 124 -6.32 -9.55 -8.02
CA GLN A 124 -6.91 -10.49 -8.98
C GLN A 124 -6.86 -9.97 -10.42
N ALA A 125 -7.08 -8.67 -10.63
CA ALA A 125 -7.01 -8.04 -11.94
C ALA A 125 -5.58 -8.05 -12.51
N ILE A 126 -4.56 -7.72 -11.70
CA ILE A 126 -3.15 -7.76 -12.15
C ILE A 126 -2.75 -9.20 -12.50
N THR A 127 -3.02 -10.17 -11.62
CA THR A 127 -2.70 -11.59 -11.87
C THR A 127 -3.36 -12.12 -13.15
N LYS A 128 -4.58 -11.66 -13.47
CA LYS A 128 -5.28 -12.02 -14.72
C LYS A 128 -4.66 -11.36 -15.96
N ASP A 129 -4.23 -10.10 -15.86
CA ASP A 129 -3.53 -9.36 -16.93
C ASP A 129 -2.21 -10.05 -17.30
N SER A 130 -1.39 -10.39 -16.30
CA SER A 130 -0.10 -11.08 -16.49
C SER A 130 -0.27 -12.41 -17.24
N LYS A 131 -1.16 -13.28 -16.78
CA LYS A 131 -1.43 -14.59 -17.43
C LYS A 131 -2.08 -14.46 -18.82
N GLY A 132 -2.88 -13.41 -19.02
CA GLY A 132 -3.43 -13.03 -20.33
C GLY A 132 -2.34 -12.59 -21.32
N CYS A 133 -1.23 -12.04 -20.84
CA CYS A 133 -0.09 -11.66 -21.69
C CYS A 133 0.79 -12.87 -22.05
N GLU A 134 1.06 -13.78 -21.10
CA GLU A 134 1.83 -15.01 -21.33
C GLU A 134 1.23 -15.87 -22.45
N SER A 135 -0.07 -16.15 -22.36
CA SER A 135 -0.81 -16.99 -23.31
C SER A 135 -0.80 -16.41 -24.74
N ARG A 136 -0.94 -15.09 -24.89
CA ARG A 136 -0.82 -14.40 -26.19
C ARG A 136 0.62 -14.42 -26.72
N GLY A 137 1.61 -14.25 -25.85
CA GLY A 137 3.04 -14.33 -26.22
C GLY A 137 3.43 -15.69 -26.79
N GLN A 138 2.88 -16.77 -26.24
CA GLN A 138 3.12 -18.14 -26.75
C GLN A 138 2.40 -18.44 -28.07
N GLN A 139 1.24 -17.82 -28.34
CA GLN A 139 0.54 -17.96 -29.62
C GLN A 139 1.17 -17.14 -30.76
N GLY A 140 1.92 -16.06 -30.45
CA GLY A 140 2.56 -15.20 -31.44
C GLY A 140 3.72 -15.84 -32.24
N HIS A 141 4.14 -17.06 -31.92
CA HIS A 141 5.28 -17.72 -32.59
C HIS A 141 4.90 -18.72 -33.70
N ARG A 142 3.66 -18.67 -34.21
CA ARG A 142 3.20 -19.45 -35.37
C ARG A 142 2.27 -18.67 -36.29
N THR A 143 2.85 -17.76 -37.07
CA THR A 143 2.62 -17.54 -38.53
C THR A 143 3.37 -16.27 -38.92
N GLY A 144 4.38 -16.39 -39.77
CA GLY A 144 4.95 -15.21 -40.43
C GLY A 144 4.24 -15.00 -41.77
N GLU A 145 3.66 -13.82 -41.97
CA GLU A 145 3.36 -13.32 -43.30
C GLU A 145 3.39 -11.78 -43.32
N GLN A 146 3.91 -11.21 -44.41
CA GLN A 146 4.13 -9.77 -44.56
C GLN A 146 2.82 -9.08 -44.98
N VAL A 147 2.56 -7.86 -44.47
CA VAL A 147 1.55 -6.97 -45.07
C VAL A 147 2.09 -5.55 -45.19
N HIS A 148 1.84 -4.97 -46.36
CA HIS A 148 2.25 -3.63 -46.81
C HIS A 148 1.58 -2.48 -46.03
N THR A 149 2.24 -1.32 -46.05
CA THR A 149 1.74 -0.03 -45.59
C THR A 149 0.78 0.64 -46.57
N THR A 150 -0.36 1.18 -46.09
CA THR A 150 -0.97 2.47 -46.51
C THR A 150 -2.21 2.83 -45.66
N GLY A 151 -2.48 4.12 -45.47
CA GLY A 151 -3.85 4.64 -45.22
C GLY A 151 -4.11 5.35 -43.89
N ASN A 152 -4.52 6.61 -43.97
CA ASN A 152 -4.91 7.46 -42.82
C ASN A 152 -6.23 7.01 -42.17
N GLY A 153 -6.33 7.23 -40.85
CA GLY A 153 -7.61 7.19 -40.13
C GLY A 153 -7.50 7.74 -38.71
N LEU A 154 -8.03 8.95 -38.47
CA LEU A 154 -8.19 9.49 -37.12
C LEU A 154 -9.15 8.58 -36.33
N THR A 155 -8.63 7.87 -35.33
CA THR A 155 -9.45 7.20 -34.32
C THR A 155 -8.87 7.46 -32.94
N ASP A 156 -9.70 7.96 -32.04
CA ASP A 156 -9.38 8.25 -30.64
C ASP A 156 -9.21 6.93 -29.86
N CYS A 157 -8.03 6.34 -30.01
CA CYS A 157 -7.71 5.04 -29.44
C CYS A 157 -7.32 5.20 -27.97
N LYS A 158 -8.30 4.97 -27.08
CA LYS A 158 -8.11 4.87 -25.62
C LYS A 158 -6.89 4.00 -25.31
N GLN A 159 -5.82 4.63 -24.82
CA GLN A 159 -4.54 3.98 -24.55
C GLN A 159 -4.57 3.10 -23.29
N ASN A 160 -5.36 2.02 -23.31
CA ASN A 160 -5.15 0.88 -22.43
C ASN A 160 -3.98 0.04 -22.96
N LYS A 161 -2.75 0.57 -22.82
CA LYS A 161 -1.54 -0.25 -23.00
C LYS A 161 -1.49 -1.27 -21.87
N HIS A 162 -1.42 -2.56 -22.20
CA HIS A 162 -1.27 -3.63 -21.20
C HIS A 162 -0.06 -3.34 -20.29
N PHE A 163 -0.29 -3.37 -18.99
CA PHE A 163 0.71 -3.06 -17.97
C PHE A 163 1.97 -3.94 -18.08
N SER A 164 1.77 -5.23 -18.38
CA SER A 164 2.84 -6.20 -18.66
C SER A 164 3.74 -5.82 -19.86
N CYS A 165 3.18 -5.14 -20.88
CA CYS A 165 3.90 -4.86 -22.13
C CYS A 165 4.76 -3.60 -22.06
N THR A 166 4.48 -2.70 -21.12
CA THR A 166 5.17 -1.39 -20.98
C THR A 166 6.32 -1.39 -19.98
N THR A 167 6.40 -2.37 -19.09
CA THR A 167 7.32 -2.40 -17.94
C THR A 167 8.45 -3.42 -18.06
N GLY A 168 8.45 -4.23 -19.12
CA GLY A 168 9.46 -5.29 -19.30
C GLY A 168 9.41 -6.40 -18.24
N ILE A 169 8.32 -6.49 -17.47
CA ILE A 169 8.10 -7.56 -16.49
C ILE A 169 8.12 -8.89 -17.22
N LYS A 170 9.21 -9.65 -17.05
CA LYS A 170 9.17 -11.11 -17.22
C LYS A 170 8.10 -11.61 -16.27
N ALA A 171 7.07 -12.22 -16.80
CA ALA A 171 6.03 -12.84 -16.00
C ALA A 171 6.67 -14.00 -15.21
N ASP A 172 6.92 -13.74 -13.94
CA ASP A 172 7.13 -14.76 -12.93
C ASP A 172 5.74 -15.31 -12.60
N SER A 173 5.48 -16.56 -13.00
CA SER A 173 4.17 -17.22 -12.86
C SER A 173 3.69 -17.31 -11.42
N ASP A 174 4.63 -17.17 -10.47
CA ASP A 174 4.45 -17.38 -9.04
C ASP A 174 4.37 -16.04 -8.27
N LYS A 175 4.51 -14.89 -8.94
CA LYS A 175 4.42 -13.56 -8.32
C LYS A 175 3.02 -13.30 -7.75
N VAL A 176 2.93 -13.21 -6.41
CA VAL A 176 1.71 -12.81 -5.70
C VAL A 176 1.63 -11.28 -5.65
N PHE A 177 0.78 -10.69 -6.49
CA PHE A 177 0.53 -9.25 -6.48
C PHE A 177 -0.24 -8.79 -5.24
N ILE A 178 0.30 -7.78 -4.56
CA ILE A 178 -0.17 -7.33 -3.24
C ILE A 178 -0.16 -8.54 -2.31
N SER A 179 1.03 -8.94 -1.88
CA SER A 179 1.27 -10.03 -0.93
C SER A 179 1.06 -9.58 0.53
N GLN A 180 1.15 -10.50 1.51
CA GLN A 180 1.23 -10.13 2.92
C GLN A 180 2.44 -9.22 3.20
N TYR A 181 3.55 -9.42 2.47
CA TYR A 181 4.73 -8.56 2.56
C TYR A 181 4.45 -7.14 2.04
N ASP A 182 3.79 -6.99 0.89
CA ASP A 182 3.42 -5.66 0.36
C ASP A 182 2.44 -4.91 1.28
N MET A 183 1.52 -5.65 1.90
CA MET A 183 0.63 -5.10 2.93
C MET A 183 1.40 -4.65 4.18
N ALA A 184 2.42 -5.40 4.60
CA ALA A 184 3.29 -5.03 5.73
C ALA A 184 4.19 -3.82 5.41
N LEU A 185 4.76 -3.72 4.20
CA LEU A 185 5.48 -2.53 3.73
C LEU A 185 4.56 -1.30 3.64
N THR A 186 3.30 -1.50 3.24
CA THR A 186 2.30 -0.43 3.26
C THR A 186 2.00 0.01 4.70
N GLN A 187 1.86 -0.93 5.64
CA GLN A 187 1.69 -0.66 7.07
C GLN A 187 2.91 0.08 7.67
N SER A 188 4.13 -0.25 7.24
CA SER A 188 5.36 0.42 7.70
C SER A 188 5.41 1.88 7.27
N GLY A 189 4.90 2.21 6.07
CA GLY A 189 4.76 3.60 5.64
C GLY A 189 3.81 4.41 6.53
N PHE A 190 2.71 3.80 7.00
CA PHE A 190 1.78 4.47 7.90
C PHE A 190 2.37 4.73 9.30
N VAL A 191 3.19 3.81 9.83
CA VAL A 191 3.65 3.82 11.22
C VAL A 191 5.05 4.38 11.39
N GLY A 192 6.01 3.93 10.58
CA GLY A 192 7.44 4.10 10.84
C GLY A 192 7.92 5.55 10.83
N PHE A 193 7.39 6.39 9.94
CA PHE A 193 7.70 7.81 9.92
C PHE A 193 7.17 8.55 11.16
N VAL A 194 6.07 8.09 11.78
CA VAL A 194 5.59 8.64 13.06
C VAL A 194 6.51 8.24 14.22
N LEU A 195 7.22 7.11 14.15
CA LEU A 195 8.23 6.74 15.17
C LEU A 195 9.40 7.74 15.18
N GLN A 196 9.69 8.39 14.03
CA GLN A 196 10.60 9.52 13.90
C GLN A 196 9.98 10.88 14.34
N ARG A 197 9.04 10.81 15.29
CA ARG A 197 8.15 11.87 15.84
C ARG A 197 8.72 13.30 15.91
N GLU A 198 9.98 13.44 16.29
CA GLU A 198 10.70 14.72 16.44
C GLU A 198 10.82 15.47 15.11
N LYS A 199 10.96 14.75 13.98
CA LYS A 199 11.03 15.34 12.63
C LYS A 199 9.68 15.89 12.13
N PHE A 200 8.58 15.54 12.80
CA PHE A 200 7.21 15.83 12.38
C PHE A 200 6.43 16.66 13.41
N GLY A 201 7.11 17.22 14.42
CA GLY A 201 6.48 18.03 15.48
C GLY A 201 5.58 17.24 16.44
N ILE A 202 5.72 15.91 16.49
CA ILE A 202 4.87 15.03 17.29
C ILE A 202 5.46 14.87 18.70
N CYS A 203 5.00 15.69 19.65
CA CYS A 203 5.39 15.60 21.05
C CYS A 203 4.61 14.48 21.77
N CYS A 204 5.30 13.39 22.15
CA CYS A 204 4.71 12.24 22.83
C CYS A 204 5.73 11.40 23.59
N ASN A 205 5.24 10.55 24.50
CA ASN A 205 6.03 9.53 25.19
C ASN A 205 5.94 8.15 24.49
N ILE A 206 6.75 7.18 24.93
CA ILE A 206 6.81 5.84 24.32
C ILE A 206 5.49 5.07 24.46
N ALA A 207 4.78 5.16 25.60
CA ALA A 207 3.52 4.45 25.80
C ALA A 207 2.43 4.93 24.81
N GLU A 208 2.41 6.24 24.51
CA GLU A 208 1.52 6.81 23.49
C GLU A 208 1.85 6.30 22.07
N LEU A 209 3.14 6.08 21.76
CA LEU A 209 3.55 5.42 20.50
C LEU A 209 3.18 3.93 20.49
N GLU A 210 3.25 3.23 21.62
CA GLU A 210 2.82 1.83 21.72
C GLU A 210 1.31 1.65 21.60
N ASP A 211 0.52 2.63 22.04
CA ASP A 211 -0.92 2.69 21.77
C ASP A 211 -1.19 2.97 20.28
N TYR A 212 -0.44 3.88 19.65
CA TYR A 212 -0.51 4.17 18.21
C TYR A 212 -0.14 2.97 17.32
N ILE A 213 0.94 2.25 17.67
CA ILE A 213 1.32 0.99 17.03
C ILE A 213 0.19 -0.03 17.18
N PHE A 214 -0.41 -0.13 18.37
CA PHE A 214 -1.52 -1.06 18.61
C PHE A 214 -2.79 -0.74 17.81
N PHE A 215 -3.11 0.54 17.61
CA PHE A 215 -4.15 0.96 16.66
C PHE A 215 -3.86 0.42 15.25
N TRP A 216 -2.63 0.60 14.75
CA TRP A 216 -2.26 0.07 13.43
C TRP A 216 -2.16 -1.45 13.35
N ARG A 217 -1.91 -2.15 14.46
CA ARG A 217 -2.04 -3.61 14.55
C ARG A 217 -3.49 -4.03 14.27
N GLY A 218 -4.45 -3.38 14.90
CA GLY A 218 -5.88 -3.64 14.69
C GLY A 218 -6.36 -3.31 13.28
N ILE A 219 -5.93 -2.17 12.71
CA ILE A 219 -6.22 -1.83 11.30
C ILE A 219 -5.60 -2.86 10.35
N GLY A 220 -4.36 -3.29 10.58
CA GLY A 220 -3.72 -4.34 9.79
C GLY A 220 -4.50 -5.66 9.80
N TYR A 221 -4.93 -6.10 10.99
CA TYR A 221 -5.78 -7.28 11.14
C TYR A 221 -7.09 -7.17 10.34
N LEU A 222 -7.82 -6.05 10.50
CA LEU A 222 -9.08 -5.82 9.78
C LEU A 222 -8.89 -5.76 8.26
N LEU A 223 -7.75 -5.27 7.78
CA LEU A 223 -7.36 -5.27 6.36
C LEU A 223 -6.90 -6.64 5.82
N GLY A 224 -6.80 -7.67 6.67
CA GLY A 224 -6.46 -9.04 6.29
C GLY A 224 -4.98 -9.43 6.50
N ILE A 225 -4.18 -8.60 7.16
CA ILE A 225 -2.78 -8.93 7.48
C ILE A 225 -2.76 -9.98 8.60
N GLU A 226 -2.09 -11.12 8.36
CA GLU A 226 -1.92 -12.15 9.39
C GLU A 226 -1.02 -11.65 10.53
N ASP A 227 -1.28 -12.07 11.78
CA ASP A 227 -0.47 -11.68 12.96
C ASP A 227 1.04 -11.99 12.81
N ARG A 228 1.41 -12.97 11.98
CA ARG A 228 2.82 -13.32 11.67
C ARG A 228 3.51 -12.39 10.68
N PHE A 229 2.75 -11.54 9.97
CA PHE A 229 3.25 -10.53 9.03
C PHE A 229 2.84 -9.10 9.42
N ASN A 230 2.00 -8.93 10.45
CA ASN A 230 1.61 -7.65 11.00
C ASN A 230 2.75 -7.09 11.87
N MET A 231 3.52 -6.13 11.34
CA MET A 231 4.71 -5.58 12.01
C MET A 231 4.38 -4.88 13.34
N CYS A 232 3.13 -4.44 13.51
CA CYS A 232 2.65 -3.78 14.71
C CYS A 232 2.26 -4.76 15.84
N SER A 233 2.54 -6.06 15.69
CA SER A 233 2.33 -7.08 16.72
C SER A 233 3.34 -7.04 17.88
N GLY A 234 4.40 -6.23 17.76
CA GLY A 234 5.43 -6.02 18.78
C GLY A 234 5.19 -4.81 19.69
N ASN A 235 6.23 -4.47 20.46
CA ASN A 235 6.33 -3.22 21.22
C ASN A 235 7.03 -2.11 20.41
N TYR A 236 7.27 -0.94 21.01
CA TYR A 236 7.92 0.19 20.31
C TYR A 236 9.30 -0.19 19.75
N ALA A 237 10.18 -0.78 20.57
CA ALA A 237 11.55 -1.12 20.18
C ALA A 237 11.61 -2.22 19.11
N GLU A 238 10.69 -3.19 19.14
CA GLU A 238 10.56 -4.21 18.10
C GLU A 238 10.06 -3.61 16.78
N THR A 239 9.10 -2.70 16.85
CA THR A 239 8.54 -2.04 15.66
C THR A 239 9.56 -1.11 15.00
N CYS A 240 10.34 -0.35 15.79
CA CYS A 240 11.47 0.44 15.29
C CYS A 240 12.49 -0.44 14.58
N ARG A 241 12.94 -1.55 15.19
CA ARG A 241 13.93 -2.45 14.58
C ARG A 241 13.49 -2.98 13.21
N ILE A 242 12.23 -3.38 13.08
CA ILE A 242 11.67 -3.83 11.79
C ILE A 242 11.62 -2.67 10.79
N PHE A 243 11.21 -1.48 11.23
CA PHE A 243 11.20 -0.30 10.37
C PHE A 243 12.60 0.13 9.92
N ASP A 244 13.60 0.10 10.79
CA ASP A 244 15.00 0.43 10.46
C ASP A 244 15.53 -0.51 9.37
N GLN A 245 15.21 -1.81 9.46
CA GLN A 245 15.54 -2.80 8.42
C GLN A 245 14.80 -2.51 7.10
N ILE A 246 13.51 -2.18 7.13
CA ILE A 246 12.76 -1.74 5.93
C ILE A 246 13.40 -0.47 5.33
N GLU A 247 13.77 0.51 6.15
CA GLU A 247 14.37 1.76 5.71
C GLU A 247 15.73 1.49 5.02
N HIS A 248 16.58 0.65 5.62
CA HIS A 248 17.93 0.37 5.14
C HIS A 248 18.02 -0.64 3.99
N GLU A 249 17.22 -1.70 4.01
CA GLU A 249 17.36 -2.84 3.09
C GLU A 249 16.38 -2.79 1.91
N VAL A 250 15.25 -2.08 2.06
CA VAL A 250 14.21 -1.98 1.01
C VAL A 250 14.14 -0.56 0.45
N VAL A 251 13.93 0.42 1.33
CA VAL A 251 13.55 1.78 0.93
C VAL A 251 14.74 2.58 0.40
N LYS A 252 15.87 2.65 1.13
CA LYS A 252 17.07 3.39 0.69
C LYS A 252 17.62 2.88 -0.66
N PRO A 253 17.79 1.57 -0.90
CA PRO A 253 18.27 1.07 -2.20
C PRO A 253 17.32 1.40 -3.34
N ALA A 254 16.01 1.28 -3.11
CA ALA A 254 14.98 1.58 -4.09
C ALA A 254 14.89 3.08 -4.40
N PHE A 255 15.02 3.95 -3.40
CA PHE A 255 14.99 5.40 -3.59
C PHE A 255 16.23 5.94 -4.32
N LEU A 256 17.39 5.28 -4.13
CA LEU A 256 18.62 5.59 -4.87
C LEU A 256 18.57 5.10 -6.33
N ASN A 257 17.79 4.07 -6.63
CA ASN A 257 17.66 3.48 -7.97
C ASN A 257 16.18 3.25 -8.31
N PRO A 258 15.39 4.32 -8.49
CA PRO A 258 13.94 4.21 -8.59
C PRO A 258 13.49 3.48 -9.87
N PRO A 259 12.42 2.68 -9.79
CA PRO A 259 11.83 1.99 -10.93
C PRO A 259 11.19 2.97 -11.93
N GLN A 260 11.04 2.52 -13.18
CA GLN A 260 10.42 3.30 -14.24
C GLN A 260 8.99 3.74 -13.87
N GLY A 261 8.67 5.02 -14.11
CA GLY A 261 7.36 5.61 -13.76
C GLY A 261 7.30 6.21 -12.35
N PHE A 262 8.35 6.05 -11.54
CA PHE A 262 8.49 6.74 -10.25
C PHE A 262 8.39 8.27 -10.42
N ASP A 263 9.07 8.79 -11.43
CA ASP A 263 9.10 10.21 -11.82
C ASP A 263 7.70 10.76 -12.14
N VAL A 264 6.91 10.04 -12.94
CA VAL A 264 5.56 10.43 -13.35
C VAL A 264 4.60 10.49 -12.16
N VAL A 265 4.63 9.46 -11.31
CA VAL A 265 3.75 9.36 -10.13
C VAL A 265 4.16 10.35 -9.04
N THR A 266 5.46 10.53 -8.83
CA THR A 266 6.02 11.46 -7.83
C THR A 266 5.72 12.92 -8.21
N THR A 267 5.97 13.30 -9.46
CA THR A 267 5.68 14.66 -9.96
C THR A 267 4.18 14.96 -9.82
N SER A 268 3.33 14.04 -10.31
CA SER A 268 1.87 14.17 -10.21
C SER A 268 1.35 14.24 -8.77
N PHE A 269 2.07 13.69 -7.79
CA PHE A 269 1.71 13.75 -6.37
C PHE A 269 2.15 15.05 -5.72
N VAL A 270 3.39 15.49 -5.96
CA VAL A 270 3.94 16.73 -5.40
C VAL A 270 3.20 17.96 -5.93
N GLU A 271 2.88 17.99 -7.23
CA GLU A 271 2.17 19.11 -7.86
C GLU A 271 0.75 19.34 -7.31
N VAL A 272 0.12 18.35 -6.66
CA VAL A 272 -1.17 18.54 -5.96
C VAL A 272 -1.05 19.60 -4.85
N LEU A 273 0.11 19.73 -4.21
CA LEU A 273 0.36 20.76 -3.19
C LEU A 273 0.66 22.14 -3.78
N CYS A 274 0.95 22.23 -5.09
CA CYS A 274 1.29 23.46 -5.79
C CYS A 274 0.07 24.12 -6.48
N LEU A 275 -1.10 23.47 -6.45
CA LEU A 275 -2.35 24.03 -6.98
C LEU A 275 -2.75 25.29 -6.20
N ARG A 276 -2.84 26.41 -6.91
CA ARG A 276 -3.28 27.73 -6.41
C ARG A 276 -4.77 27.94 -6.67
#